data_AF-A0A371F6H8-F1
#
_entry.id   AF-A0A371F6H8-F1
#
_cell.length_a   1.000
_cell.length_b   1.000
_cell.length_c   1.000
_cell.angle_alpha   90.00
_cell.angle_beta   90.00
_cell.angle_gamma   90.00
#
_symmetry.space_group_name_H-M   'P 1'
#
loop_
_entity.id
_entity.type
_entity.pdbx_description
1 polymer ?
#
loop_
_entity_poly.entity_id
_entity_poly.type
_entity_poly.pdbx_seq_one_letter_code
_entity_poly.pdbx_strand_id
1 'polypeptide(L)'
;MVLVATGMINASAQINIMSMLNEMYFKVWKEVVEIVIDYMDLDLELLVGESICILNNLQEVKIENWEHSNRMYLMIMKCYILEAF
;
A
#
# COMPACT_ATOMS: atom_id res chain seq x y z
N MET A 1 -44.69 20.24 3.83
CA MET A 1 -43.53 20.64 4.66
C MET A 1 -43.01 19.52 5.57
N VAL A 2 -43.85 18.58 6.04
CA VAL A 2 -43.43 17.46 6.92
C VAL A 2 -42.58 16.38 6.21
N LEU A 3 -42.92 16.00 4.98
CA LEU A 3 -42.18 14.98 4.20
C LEU A 3 -40.71 15.36 3.90
N VAL A 4 -40.45 16.66 3.68
CA VAL A 4 -39.10 17.19 3.41
C VAL A 4 -38.22 17.10 4.67
N ALA A 5 -38.80 17.38 5.84
CA ALA A 5 -38.08 17.28 7.12
C ALA A 5 -37.68 15.83 7.42
N THR A 6 -38.57 14.85 7.24
CA THR A 6 -38.26 13.43 7.47
C THR A 6 -37.15 12.91 6.55
N GLY A 7 -37.11 13.37 5.29
CA GLY A 7 -36.04 13.04 4.35
C GLY A 7 -34.67 13.62 4.73
N MET A 8 -34.64 14.87 5.22
CA MET A 8 -33.40 15.52 5.66
C MET A 8 -32.77 14.86 6.90
N ILE A 9 -33.60 14.47 7.87
CA ILE A 9 -33.12 13.83 9.12
C ILE A 9 -32.56 12.43 8.82
N ASN A 10 -33.20 11.70 7.88
CA ASN A 10 -32.74 10.39 7.45
C ASN A 10 -31.40 10.48 6.67
N ALA A 11 -31.27 11.47 5.79
CA ALA A 11 -30.02 11.70 5.06
C ALA A 11 -28.87 12.09 6.00
N SER A 12 -29.11 12.98 6.98
CA SER A 12 -28.06 13.37 7.93
C SER A 12 -27.65 12.21 8.84
N ALA A 13 -28.60 11.38 9.28
CA ALA A 13 -28.32 10.19 10.07
C ALA A 13 -27.49 9.15 9.28
N GLN A 14 -27.80 8.94 8.00
CA GLN A 14 -27.04 8.05 7.12
C GLN A 14 -25.61 8.54 6.86
N ILE A 15 -25.44 9.85 6.62
CA ILE A 15 -24.10 10.46 6.46
C ILE A 15 -23.27 10.28 7.74
N ASN A 16 -23.88 10.44 8.92
CA ASN A 16 -23.18 10.31 10.20
C ASN A 16 -22.76 8.85 10.48
N ILE A 17 -23.62 7.88 10.15
CA ILE A 17 -23.27 6.44 10.25
C ILE A 17 -22.16 6.08 9.26
N MET A 18 -22.19 6.60 8.03
CA MET A 18 -21.14 6.35 7.04
C MET A 18 -19.80 6.95 7.45
N SER A 19 -19.80 8.14 8.05
CA SER A 19 -18.60 8.76 8.63
C SER A 19 -18.03 7.96 9.81
N MET A 20 -18.90 7.53 10.73
CA MET A 20 -18.50 6.75 11.92
C MET A 20 -17.96 5.36 11.53
N LEU A 21 -18.59 4.72 10.55
CA LEU A 21 -18.10 3.48 9.96
C LEU A 21 -16.76 3.69 9.27
N ASN A 22 -16.58 4.78 8.51
CA ASN A 22 -15.33 5.08 7.82
C ASN A 22 -14.14 5.23 8.79
N GLU A 23 -14.33 5.89 9.93
CA GLU A 23 -13.29 5.98 10.98
C GLU A 23 -12.99 4.63 11.64
N MET A 24 -14.02 3.81 11.88
CA MET A 24 -13.84 2.47 12.44
C MET A 24 -13.14 1.53 11.46
N TYR A 25 -13.54 1.54 10.19
CA TYR A 25 -12.88 0.81 9.11
C TYR A 25 -11.45 1.30 8.92
N PHE A 26 -11.19 2.60 9.05
CA PHE A 26 -9.84 3.14 9.00
C PHE A 26 -8.96 2.60 10.13
N LYS A 27 -9.48 2.52 11.37
CA LYS A 27 -8.73 1.94 12.50
C LYS A 27 -8.40 0.47 12.29
N VAL A 28 -9.39 -0.34 11.89
CA VAL A 28 -9.21 -1.77 11.64
C VAL A 28 -8.26 -2.00 10.47
N TRP A 29 -8.43 -1.25 9.37
CA TRP A 29 -7.54 -1.31 8.22
C TRP A 29 -6.11 -0.91 8.60
N LYS A 30 -5.95 0.16 9.38
CA LYS A 30 -4.65 0.62 9.87
C LYS A 30 -3.95 -0.44 10.72
N GLU A 31 -4.66 -1.06 11.67
CA GLU A 31 -4.11 -2.11 12.53
C GLU A 31 -3.66 -3.33 11.71
N VAL A 32 -4.45 -3.74 10.72
CA VAL A 32 -4.06 -4.83 9.79
C VAL A 32 -2.83 -4.45 8.97
N VAL A 33 -2.74 -3.21 8.48
CA VAL A 33 -1.58 -2.73 7.73
C VAL A 33 -0.33 -2.66 8.62
N GLU A 34 -0.45 -2.17 9.86
CA GLU A 34 0.66 -2.11 10.83
C GLU A 34 1.18 -3.52 11.14
N ILE A 35 0.30 -4.49 11.41
CA ILE A 35 0.71 -5.89 11.65
C ILE A 35 1.47 -6.49 10.46
N VAL A 36 1.00 -6.22 9.23
CA VAL A 36 1.66 -6.74 8.02
C VAL A 36 3.03 -6.09 7.84
N ILE A 37 3.17 -4.79 8.10
CA ILE A 37 4.45 -4.08 8.03
C ILE A 37 5.41 -4.60 9.10
N ASP A 38 4.97 -4.72 10.35
CA ASP A 38 5.78 -5.24 11.46
C ASP A 38 6.27 -6.67 11.17
N TYR A 39 5.42 -7.50 10.55
CA TYR A 39 5.78 -8.85 10.11
C TYR A 39 6.80 -8.83 8.95
N MET A 40 6.63 -7.93 7.98
CA MET A 40 7.60 -7.74 6.89
C MET A 40 8.96 -7.25 7.41
N ASP A 41 8.98 -6.37 8.40
CA ASP A 41 10.22 -5.89 9.03
C ASP A 41 10.90 -6.97 9.85
N LEU A 42 10.14 -7.81 10.57
CA LEU A 42 10.67 -8.98 11.28
C LEU A 42 11.25 -10.02 10.32
N ASP A 43 10.55 -10.32 9.22
CA ASP A 43 11.04 -11.21 8.17
C ASP A 43 12.29 -10.63 7.49
N LEU A 44 12.35 -9.30 7.30
CA LEU A 44 13.51 -8.61 6.76
C LEU A 44 14.72 -8.71 7.71
N GLU A 45 14.51 -8.54 9.02
CA GLU A 45 15.58 -8.67 10.03
C GLU A 45 16.13 -10.11 10.09
N LEU A 46 15.24 -11.11 10.00
CA LEU A 46 15.61 -12.53 9.87
C LEU A 46 16.38 -12.80 8.57
N LEU A 47 15.90 -12.28 7.44
CA LEU A 47 16.57 -12.38 6.16
C LEU A 47 17.92 -11.67 6.17
N VAL A 48 18.07 -10.53 6.83
CA VAL A 48 19.35 -9.83 6.94
C VAL A 48 20.34 -10.65 7.77
N GLY A 49 19.91 -11.23 8.90
CA GLY A 49 20.73 -12.11 9.73
C GLY A 49 21.23 -13.36 8.99
N GLU A 50 20.36 -14.02 8.23
CA GLU A 50 20.68 -15.23 7.46
C GLU A 50 21.38 -14.93 6.13
N SER A 51 21.09 -13.78 5.51
CA SER A 51 21.68 -13.38 4.23
C SER A 51 23.13 -12.95 4.34
N ILE A 52 23.62 -12.35 5.43
CA ILE A 52 25.02 -11.89 5.52
C ILE A 52 26.04 -13.00 5.20
N CYS A 53 25.72 -14.27 5.46
CA CYS A 53 26.55 -15.43 5.09
C CYS A 53 26.48 -15.84 3.61
N ILE A 54 25.36 -15.59 2.93
CA ILE A 54 25.08 -15.98 1.53
C ILE A 54 25.29 -14.79 0.56
N LEU A 55 25.21 -13.56 1.07
CA LEU A 55 25.11 -12.30 0.33
C LEU A 55 26.38 -11.97 -0.47
N ASN A 56 27.57 -12.21 0.06
CA ASN A 56 28.81 -11.78 -0.60
C ASN A 56 29.02 -12.33 -2.03
N ASN A 57 28.45 -13.49 -2.38
CA ASN A 57 28.52 -14.03 -3.75
C ASN A 57 27.21 -13.84 -4.55
N LEU A 58 26.06 -13.69 -3.89
CA LEU A 58 24.75 -13.58 -4.54
C LEU A 58 24.35 -12.12 -4.83
N GLN A 59 24.93 -11.17 -4.08
CA GLN A 59 24.56 -9.75 -4.10
C GLN A 59 25.00 -9.07 -5.38
N GLU A 60 26.16 -9.42 -5.95
CA GLU A 60 26.64 -8.85 -7.21
C GLU A 60 25.69 -9.20 -8.38
N VAL A 61 25.30 -10.47 -8.49
CA VAL A 61 24.36 -10.95 -9.51
C VAL A 61 22.94 -10.42 -9.30
N LYS A 62 22.49 -10.27 -8.03
CA LYS A 62 21.17 -9.70 -7.72
C LYS A 62 21.12 -8.19 -7.98
N ILE A 63 22.19 -7.45 -7.70
CA ILE A 63 22.29 -6.02 -8.00
C ILE A 63 22.27 -5.81 -9.52
N GLU A 64 23.04 -6.58 -10.27
CA GLU A 64 23.04 -6.51 -11.74
C GLU A 64 21.65 -6.79 -12.34
N ASN A 65 20.97 -7.83 -11.86
CA ASN A 65 19.61 -8.15 -12.28
C ASN A 65 18.60 -7.04 -11.90
N TRP A 66 18.73 -6.47 -10.70
CA TRP A 66 17.87 -5.37 -10.25
C TRP A 66 18.06 -4.12 -11.11
N GLU A 67 19.31 -3.72 -11.39
CA GLU A 67 19.61 -2.59 -12.26
C GLU A 67 19.08 -2.80 -13.68
N HIS A 68 19.21 -4.02 -14.21
CA HIS A 68 18.68 -4.37 -15.53
C HIS A 68 17.15 -4.23 -15.60
N SER A 69 16.42 -4.82 -14.64
CA SER A 69 14.97 -4.74 -14.57
C SER A 69 14.48 -3.30 -14.34
N ASN A 70 15.18 -2.53 -13.50
CA ASN A 70 14.83 -1.15 -13.21
C ASN A 70 15.03 -0.24 -14.45
N ARG A 71 16.07 -0.50 -15.26
CA ARG A 71 16.28 0.18 -16.55
C ARG A 71 15.16 -0.10 -17.53
N MET A 72 14.70 -1.35 -17.63
CA MET A 72 13.58 -1.71 -18.51
C MET A 72 12.28 -1.06 -18.05
N TYR A 73 11.99 -1.08 -16.74
CA TYR A 73 10.81 -0.43 -16.18
C TYR A 73 10.79 1.08 -16.50
N LEU A 74 11.93 1.75 -16.37
CA LEU A 74 12.05 3.17 -16.71
C LEU A 74 11.81 3.44 -18.20
N MET A 75 12.27 2.56 -19.10
CA MET A 75 11.99 2.67 -20.53
C MET A 75 10.50 2.52 -20.83
N ILE A 76 9.83 1.55 -20.20
CA ILE A 76 8.38 1.32 -20.37
C ILE A 76 7.58 2.52 -19.86
N MET A 77 7.88 3.01 -18.66
CA MET A 77 7.20 4.17 -18.09
C MET A 77 7.37 5.42 -18.98
N LYS A 78 8.57 5.63 -19.53
CA LYS A 78 8.82 6.72 -20.47
C LYS A 78 8.01 6.58 -21.77
N CYS A 79 7.91 5.37 -22.32
CA CYS A 79 7.06 5.11 -23.49
C CYS A 79 5.59 5.40 -23.17
N TYR A 80 5.10 4.95 -22.01
CA TYR A 80 3.71 5.13 -21.61
C TYR A 80 3.34 6.61 -21.39
N ILE A 81 4.28 7.38 -20.82
CA ILE A 81 4.12 8.83 -20.66
C ILE A 81 4.13 9.51 -22.04
N LEU A 82 5.04 9.15 -22.94
CA LEU A 82 5.09 9.71 -24.30
C LEU A 82 3.90 9.33 -25.18
N GLU A 83 3.21 8.21 -24.92
CA GLU A 83 1.96 7.84 -25.59
C GLU A 83 0.73 8.57 -25.01
N ALA A 84 0.80 9.03 -23.76
CA ALA A 84 -0.31 9.71 -23.09
C ALA A 84 -0.38 11.22 -23.38
N PHE A 85 0.65 11.81 -24.00
CA PHE A 85 0.76 13.23 -24.34
C PHE A 85 1.02 13.42 -25.83
#